data_AF-A0A258RD68-F1
#
_entry.id   AF-A0A258RD68-F1
#
_cell.length_a   1.000
_cell.length_b   1.000
_cell.length_c   1.000
_cell.angle_alpha   90.00
_cell.angle_beta   90.00
_cell.angle_gamma   90.00
#
_symmetry.space_group_name_H-M   'P 1'
#
loop_
_entity.id
_entity.type
_entity.pdbx_description
1 polymer ?
#
loop_
_entity_poly.entity_id
_entity_poly.type
_entity_poly.pdbx_seq_one_letter_code
_entity_poly.pdbx_strand_id
1 'polypeptide(L)'
;MAIATTFDPEVLLQPISEEAPCGTDPRADISVTSRYLRVKDARAMARRAERANDVDNDGAPPLQEWGDVVDLSGEILSLEGKDLEVMAWMIEGMVRIDGYSGLYTALKVAEGLV
;
A
#
# COMPACT_ATOMS: atom_id res chain seq x y z
N MET A 1 -25.29 -3.66 6.36
CA MET A 1 -24.97 -3.43 4.94
C MET A 1 -23.63 -4.09 4.70
N ALA A 2 -23.51 -4.98 3.70
CA ALA A 2 -22.22 -5.61 3.38
C ALA A 2 -21.38 -4.61 2.57
N ILE A 3 -20.12 -4.39 2.97
CA ILE A 3 -19.17 -3.56 2.22
C ILE A 3 -18.49 -4.49 1.21
N ALA A 4 -18.50 -4.12 -0.07
CA ALA A 4 -17.80 -4.87 -1.11
C ALA A 4 -16.29 -4.59 -1.05
N THR A 5 -15.47 -5.61 -1.28
CA THR A 5 -14.03 -5.41 -1.42
C THR A 5 -13.69 -4.80 -2.78
N THR A 6 -12.60 -4.02 -2.86
CA THR A 6 -12.15 -3.37 -4.10
C THR A 6 -11.21 -4.27 -4.92
N PHE A 7 -10.61 -5.27 -4.27
CA PHE A 7 -9.94 -6.42 -4.89
C PHE A 7 -10.11 -7.65 -3.99
N ASP A 8 -9.63 -8.82 -4.42
CA ASP A 8 -9.64 -10.04 -3.60
C ASP A 8 -8.48 -10.04 -2.58
N PRO A 9 -8.73 -9.92 -1.26
CA PRO A 9 -7.66 -9.87 -0.25
C PRO A 9 -6.74 -11.10 -0.25
N GLU A 10 -7.25 -12.27 -0.66
CA GLU A 10 -6.50 -13.53 -0.67
C GLU A 10 -5.28 -13.48 -1.59
N VAL A 11 -5.28 -12.59 -2.59
CA VAL A 11 -4.14 -12.37 -3.49
C VAL A 11 -2.89 -11.96 -2.70
N LEU A 12 -3.04 -11.13 -1.66
CA LEU A 12 -1.92 -10.65 -0.86
C LEU A 12 -1.61 -11.54 0.34
N LEU A 13 -2.46 -12.52 0.64
CA LEU A 13 -2.29 -13.44 1.78
C LEU A 13 -1.60 -14.75 1.39
N GLN A 14 -1.35 -14.98 0.10
CA GLN A 14 -0.58 -16.14 -0.34
C GLN A 14 0.85 -16.12 0.24
N PRO A 15 1.39 -17.28 0.68
CA PRO A 15 2.79 -17.40 1.06
C PRO A 15 3.72 -16.90 -0.06
N ILE A 16 4.78 -16.17 0.31
CA ILE A 16 5.78 -15.69 -0.66
C ILE A 16 6.60 -16.86 -1.23
N SER A 17 7.02 -17.79 -0.37
CA SER A 17 7.60 -19.08 -0.77
C SER A 17 7.30 -20.17 0.26
N GLU A 18 7.63 -21.42 -0.06
CA GLU A 18 7.49 -22.54 0.87
C GLU A 18 8.45 -22.42 2.06
N GLU A 19 9.67 -21.97 1.81
CA GLU A 19 10.75 -21.85 2.81
C GLU A 19 10.64 -20.58 3.65
N ALA A 20 10.08 -19.51 3.08
CA ALA A 20 9.86 -18.23 3.73
C ALA A 20 8.45 -17.69 3.40
N PRO A 21 7.39 -18.21 4.03
CA PRO A 21 6.01 -17.77 3.77
C PRO A 21 5.79 -16.27 3.95
N CYS A 22 6.52 -15.66 4.89
CA CYS A 22 6.48 -14.21 5.15
C CYS A 22 7.54 -13.41 4.37
N GLY A 23 8.38 -14.06 3.56
CA GLY A 23 9.47 -13.42 2.83
C GLY A 23 10.58 -12.88 3.74
N THR A 24 11.20 -11.78 3.31
CA THR A 24 12.31 -11.10 3.99
C THR A 24 11.93 -9.68 4.39
N ASP A 25 12.67 -9.08 5.32
CA ASP A 25 12.50 -7.66 5.68
C ASP A 25 12.78 -6.75 4.47
N PRO A 26 11.80 -5.99 3.95
CA PRO A 26 12.01 -5.11 2.80
C PRO A 26 13.03 -4.00 3.04
N ARG A 27 13.33 -3.69 4.31
CA ARG A 27 14.32 -2.67 4.70
C ARG A 27 15.75 -3.16 4.56
N ALA A 28 15.95 -4.47 4.41
CA ALA A 28 17.28 -5.04 4.24
C ALA A 28 17.88 -4.69 2.85
N ASP A 29 17.05 -4.41 1.85
CA ASP A 29 17.52 -3.95 0.55
C ASP A 29 17.79 -2.43 0.58
N ILE A 30 19.08 -2.09 0.65
CA ILE A 30 19.60 -0.71 0.59
C ILE A 30 20.05 -0.29 -0.81
N SER A 31 19.75 -1.09 -1.84
CA SER A 31 20.11 -0.77 -3.22
C SER A 31 19.27 0.39 -3.78
N VAL A 32 19.76 1.00 -4.85
CA VAL A 32 19.01 2.02 -5.59
C VAL A 32 17.74 1.48 -6.26
N THR A 33 17.61 0.15 -6.35
CA THR A 33 16.45 -0.56 -6.89
C THR A 33 15.47 -1.01 -5.80
N SER A 34 15.74 -0.70 -4.53
CA SER A 34 14.92 -1.08 -3.38
C SER A 34 13.45 -0.68 -3.57
N ARG A 35 12.56 -1.67 -3.57
CA ARG A 35 11.11 -1.43 -3.61
C ARG A 35 10.64 -0.67 -2.39
N TYR A 36 11.23 -0.93 -1.22
CA TYR A 36 10.95 -0.22 0.01
C TYR A 36 11.25 1.29 -0.10
N LEU A 37 12.42 1.66 -0.66
CA LEU A 37 12.75 3.08 -0.87
C LEU A 37 11.80 3.72 -1.89
N ARG A 38 11.45 3.00 -2.96
CA ARG A 38 10.51 3.49 -3.98
C ARG A 38 9.13 3.79 -3.41
N VAL A 39 8.54 2.89 -2.60
CA VAL A 39 7.22 3.14 -1.99
C VAL A 39 7.26 4.27 -0.96
N LYS A 40 8.38 4.38 -0.21
CA LYS A 40 8.59 5.47 0.75
C LYS A 40 8.64 6.83 0.05
N ASP A 41 9.32 6.92 -1.08
CA ASP A 41 9.39 8.13 -1.91
C ASP A 41 8.03 8.45 -2.56
N ALA A 42 7.35 7.45 -3.11
CA ALA A 42 6.00 7.60 -3.67
C ALA A 42 5.03 8.15 -2.62
N ARG A 43 5.08 7.62 -1.39
CA ARG A 43 4.27 8.13 -0.27
C ARG A 43 4.61 9.57 0.09
N ALA A 44 5.89 9.94 0.07
CA ALA A 44 6.31 11.32 0.31
C ALA A 44 5.79 12.28 -0.78
N MET A 45 5.77 11.83 -2.04
CA MET A 45 5.20 12.56 -3.18
C MET A 45 3.69 12.71 -3.04
N ALA A 46 2.96 11.63 -2.77
CA ALA A 46 1.50 11.66 -2.59
C ALA A 46 1.09 12.63 -1.47
N ARG A 47 1.76 12.57 -0.32
CA ARG A 47 1.51 13.52 0.78
C ARG A 47 1.89 14.96 0.44
N ARG A 48 2.86 15.19 -0.45
CA ARG A 48 3.21 16.54 -0.92
C ARG A 48 2.13 17.08 -1.85
N ALA A 49 1.64 16.26 -2.78
CA ALA A 49 0.56 16.63 -3.69
C ALA A 49 -0.73 16.93 -2.92
N GLU A 50 -1.07 16.10 -1.94
CA GLU A 50 -2.24 16.31 -1.05
C GLU A 50 -2.16 17.66 -0.32
N ARG A 51 -1.01 17.98 0.29
CA ARG A 51 -0.80 19.28 0.94
C ARG A 51 -0.82 20.47 -0.01
N ALA A 52 -0.46 20.28 -1.28
CA ALA A 52 -0.53 21.36 -2.26
C ALA A 52 -1.99 21.72 -2.58
N ASN A 53 -2.87 20.72 -2.66
CA ASN A 53 -4.31 20.92 -2.86
C ASN A 53 -5.00 21.57 -1.66
N ASP A 54 -4.51 21.34 -0.43
CA ASP A 54 -5.03 22.05 0.76
C ASP A 54 -4.83 23.58 0.67
N VAL A 55 -3.81 24.02 -0.07
CA VAL A 55 -3.50 25.45 -0.28
C VAL A 55 -4.27 26.01 -1.49
N ASP A 56 -4.44 25.19 -2.54
CA ASP A 56 -5.18 25.52 -3.75
C ASP A 56 -6.41 24.61 -3.90
N ASN A 57 -7.54 25.04 -3.33
CA ASN A 57 -8.76 24.24 -3.12
C ASN A 57 -9.48 23.81 -4.43
N ASP A 58 -8.98 24.22 -5.60
CA ASP A 58 -9.46 23.77 -6.91
C ASP A 58 -8.63 22.58 -7.47
N GLY A 59 -7.59 22.14 -6.75
CA GLY A 59 -6.75 21.01 -7.13
C GLY A 59 -7.50 19.66 -7.09
N ALA A 60 -7.36 18.86 -8.15
CA ALA A 60 -7.88 17.49 -8.17
C ALA A 60 -7.16 16.61 -7.12
N PRO A 61 -7.87 15.72 -6.40
CA PRO A 61 -7.23 14.80 -5.46
C PRO A 61 -6.08 14.03 -6.13
N PRO A 62 -4.95 13.78 -5.44
CA PRO A 62 -3.76 13.14 -6.01
C PRO A 62 -3.93 11.63 -6.12
N LEU A 63 -4.96 11.19 -6.86
CA LEU A 63 -5.37 9.78 -6.97
C LEU A 63 -4.28 8.93 -7.62
N GLN A 64 -3.54 9.49 -8.57
CA GLN A 64 -2.45 8.78 -9.24
C GLN A 64 -1.31 8.51 -8.26
N GLU A 65 -0.88 9.51 -7.49
CA GLU A 65 0.21 9.37 -6.53
C GLU A 65 -0.15 8.40 -5.40
N TRP A 66 -1.41 8.38 -4.97
CA TRP A 66 -1.88 7.37 -4.01
C TRP A 66 -2.01 5.98 -4.65
N GLY A 67 -2.39 5.89 -5.93
CA GLY A 67 -2.34 4.65 -6.70
C GLY A 67 -0.93 4.04 -6.74
N ASP A 68 0.09 4.86 -7.01
CA ASP A 68 1.49 4.41 -7.01
C ASP A 68 1.92 3.83 -5.65
N VAL A 69 1.43 4.41 -4.53
CA VAL A 69 1.69 3.86 -3.18
C VAL A 69 1.04 2.49 -3.00
N VAL A 70 -0.20 2.33 -3.47
CA VAL A 70 -0.94 1.06 -3.35
C VAL A 70 -0.26 -0.02 -4.19
N ASP A 71 0.08 0.28 -5.45
CA ASP A 71 0.70 -0.67 -6.37
C ASP A 71 2.06 -1.13 -5.86
N LEU A 72 2.94 -0.21 -5.47
CA LEU A 72 4.26 -0.55 -4.92
C LEU A 72 4.18 -1.29 -3.58
N SER A 73 3.20 -0.97 -2.74
CA SER A 73 2.95 -1.72 -1.51
C SER A 73 2.51 -3.15 -1.81
N GLY A 74 1.61 -3.32 -2.78
CA GLY A 74 1.15 -4.62 -3.25
C GLY A 74 2.28 -5.48 -3.82
N GLU A 75 3.19 -4.88 -4.58
CA GLU A 75 4.40 -5.56 -5.07
C GLU A 75 5.25 -6.11 -3.93
N ILE A 76 5.51 -5.31 -2.89
CA ILE A 76 6.32 -5.73 -1.73
C ILE A 76 5.61 -6.86 -0.97
N LEU A 77 4.32 -6.69 -0.66
CA LEU A 77 3.53 -7.66 0.09
C LEU A 77 3.36 -9.00 -0.65
N SER A 78 3.41 -8.98 -1.98
CA SER A 78 3.27 -10.18 -2.82
C SER A 78 4.59 -10.90 -3.07
N LEU A 79 5.71 -10.18 -3.14
CA LEU A 79 6.96 -10.70 -3.72
C LEU A 79 8.18 -10.59 -2.82
N GLU A 80 8.12 -9.86 -1.71
CA GLU A 80 9.31 -9.53 -0.92
C GLU A 80 9.12 -9.81 0.56
N GLY A 81 8.09 -9.24 1.20
CA GLY A 81 7.88 -9.41 2.63
C GLY A 81 6.48 -9.05 3.09
N LYS A 82 5.93 -9.88 4.00
CA LYS A 82 4.67 -9.58 4.72
C LYS A 82 4.96 -8.57 5.83
N ASP A 83 4.95 -7.29 5.48
CA ASP A 83 5.42 -6.22 6.35
C ASP A 83 4.29 -5.27 6.80
N LEU A 84 4.20 -5.03 8.11
CA LEU A 84 3.13 -4.21 8.69
C LEU A 84 3.28 -2.70 8.45
N GLU A 85 4.49 -2.19 8.25
CA GLU A 85 4.70 -0.78 7.89
C GLU A 85 4.23 -0.53 6.45
N VAL A 86 4.60 -1.42 5.53
CA VAL A 86 4.13 -1.37 4.14
C VAL A 86 2.61 -1.55 4.07
N MET A 87 2.05 -2.46 4.87
CA MET A 87 0.60 -2.61 4.99
C MET A 87 -0.08 -1.31 5.48
N ALA A 88 0.51 -0.60 6.44
CA ALA A 88 -0.01 0.68 6.89
C ALA A 88 0.00 1.76 5.77
N TRP A 89 1.01 1.75 4.90
CA TRP A 89 1.05 2.64 3.73
C TRP A 89 0.02 2.26 2.67
N MET A 90 -0.20 0.96 2.45
CA MET A 90 -1.28 0.50 1.57
C MET A 90 -2.65 0.93 2.09
N ILE A 91 -2.93 0.76 3.39
CA ILE A 91 -4.18 1.26 4.02
C ILE A 91 -4.34 2.76 3.77
N GLU A 92 -3.26 3.53 3.95
CA GLU A 92 -3.26 4.97 3.74
C GLU A 92 -3.65 5.37 2.30
N GLY A 93 -3.11 4.67 1.30
CA GLY A 93 -3.43 4.88 -0.11
C GLY A 93 -4.84 4.42 -0.47
N MET A 94 -5.21 3.19 -0.06
CA MET A 94 -6.53 2.58 -0.33
C MET A 94 -7.69 3.43 0.18
N VAL A 95 -7.55 4.02 1.38
CA VAL A 95 -8.55 4.94 1.95
C VAL A 95 -8.77 6.16 1.04
N ARG A 96 -7.73 6.63 0.35
CA ARG A 96 -7.81 7.85 -0.46
C ARG A 96 -8.30 7.61 -1.87
N ILE A 97 -7.98 6.45 -2.44
CA ILE A 97 -8.46 6.09 -3.78
C ILE A 97 -9.90 5.57 -3.78
N ASP A 98 -10.27 4.78 -2.75
CA ASP A 98 -11.54 4.04 -2.73
C ASP A 98 -12.41 4.33 -1.48
N GLY A 99 -11.99 5.25 -0.61
CA GLY A 99 -12.74 5.59 0.59
C GLY A 99 -12.92 4.41 1.55
N TYR A 100 -14.15 4.25 2.06
CA TYR A 100 -14.48 3.19 3.02
C TYR A 100 -14.31 1.77 2.45
N SER A 101 -14.58 1.56 1.16
CA SER A 101 -14.40 0.24 0.54
C SER A 101 -12.92 -0.14 0.47
N GLY A 102 -12.06 0.84 0.19
CA GLY A 102 -10.60 0.66 0.23
C GLY A 102 -10.10 0.35 1.63
N LEU A 103 -10.55 1.11 2.63
CA LEU A 103 -10.24 0.84 4.04
C LEU A 103 -10.65 -0.58 4.45
N TYR A 104 -11.87 -0.98 4.12
CA TYR A 104 -12.40 -2.30 4.45
C TYR A 104 -11.55 -3.41 3.82
N THR A 105 -11.22 -3.28 2.54
CA THR A 105 -10.39 -4.25 1.81
C THR A 105 -8.98 -4.34 2.40
N ALA A 106 -8.35 -3.20 2.68
CA ALA A 106 -7.01 -3.16 3.25
C ALA A 106 -6.96 -3.71 4.69
N LEU A 107 -7.99 -3.46 5.50
CA LEU A 107 -8.10 -4.05 6.84
C LEU A 107 -8.30 -5.56 6.80
N LYS A 108 -8.99 -6.10 5.78
CA LYS A 108 -9.10 -7.55 5.57
C LYS A 108 -7.75 -8.19 5.29
N VAL A 109 -6.90 -7.54 4.49
CA VAL A 109 -5.52 -7.99 4.27
C VAL A 109 -4.72 -7.89 5.58
N ALA A 110 -4.78 -6.75 6.27
CA ALA A 110 -4.04 -6.55 7.52
C ALA A 110 -4.42 -7.56 8.62
N GLU A 111 -5.71 -7.92 8.72
CA GLU A 111 -6.21 -8.98 9.60
C GLU A 111 -5.59 -10.34 9.27
N GLY A 112 -5.41 -10.66 7.98
CA GLY A 112 -4.79 -11.93 7.56
C GLY A 112 -3.27 -11.98 7.73
N LEU A 113 -2.61 -10.86 7.99
CA LEU A 113 -1.16 -10.79 8.24
C LEU A 113 -0.76 -10.99 9.71
N VAL A 114 -1.72 -10.96 10.65
CA VAL A 114 -1.47 -10.99 12.11
C VAL A 114 -1.92 -12.28 12.80
#